data_AF-A0A381X602-F1
#
_entry.id   AF-A0A381X602-F1
#
_cell.length_a   1.000
_cell.length_b   1.000
_cell.length_c   1.000
_cell.angle_alpha   90.00
_cell.angle_beta   90.00
_cell.angle_gamma   90.00
#
_symmetry.space_group_name_H-M   'P 1'
#
loop_
_entity.id
_entity.type
_entity.pdbx_description
1 polymer ?
#
loop_
_entity_poly.entity_id
_entity_poly.type
_entity_poly.pdbx_seq_one_letter_code
_entity_poly.pdbx_strand_id
1 'polypeptide(L)'
;MNIHWCRNEAERLWWLHRENAMWWDELRASLLVIMASLKADLRKQDPRSQQFKEGLNSLKKTRLLWKDINEAYEWENYDGVDARRVRV
;
A
#
# COMPACT_ATOMS: atom_id res chain seq x y z
N MET A 1 32.51 18.77 -26.26
CA MET A 1 31.04 18.93 -26.23
C MET A 1 30.46 17.56 -25.86
N ASN A 2 30.04 17.39 -24.61
CA ASN A 2 29.79 16.08 -23.99
C ASN A 2 28.35 15.60 -24.26
N ILE A 3 28.21 14.48 -24.98
CA ILE A 3 26.92 13.85 -25.35
C ILE A 3 26.33 13.03 -24.17
N HIS A 4 26.97 13.01 -23.00
CA HIS A 4 26.60 12.15 -21.87
C HIS A 4 25.60 12.72 -20.86
N TRP A 5 25.15 13.98 -21.01
CA TRP A 5 24.33 14.63 -19.98
C TRP A 5 22.81 14.49 -20.17
N CYS A 6 22.33 14.01 -21.33
CA CYS A 6 20.89 13.94 -21.63
C CYS A 6 20.28 12.53 -21.66
N ARG A 7 21.04 11.47 -21.36
CA ARG A 7 20.49 10.10 -21.18
C ARG A 7 20.01 9.82 -19.75
N ASN A 8 20.44 10.61 -18.77
CA ASN A 8 20.47 10.19 -17.37
C ASN A 8 19.20 10.54 -16.58
N GLU A 9 18.39 11.50 -17.03
CA GLU A 9 17.25 11.98 -16.22
C GLU A 9 15.99 11.13 -16.40
N ALA A 10 15.63 10.76 -17.63
CA ALA A 10 14.52 9.85 -17.88
C ALA A 10 14.79 8.43 -17.33
N GLU A 11 16.02 7.92 -17.47
CA GLU A 11 16.42 6.64 -16.87
C GLU A 11 16.42 6.71 -15.34
N ARG A 12 16.89 7.82 -14.73
CA ARG A 12 16.83 8.03 -13.28
C ARG A 12 15.39 8.12 -12.78
N LEU A 13 14.52 8.84 -13.47
CA LEU A 13 13.10 8.92 -13.13
C LEU A 13 12.44 7.54 -13.25
N TRP A 14 12.78 6.77 -14.29
CA TRP A 14 12.30 5.39 -14.44
C TRP A 14 12.75 4.48 -13.29
N TRP A 15 14.01 4.57 -12.86
CA TRP A 15 14.51 3.83 -11.69
C TRP A 15 13.82 4.26 -10.41
N LEU A 16 13.64 5.56 -10.18
CA LEU A 16 12.91 6.08 -9.01
C LEU A 16 11.45 5.61 -8.99
N HIS A 17 10.76 5.62 -10.14
CA HIS A 17 9.41 5.08 -10.25
C HIS A 17 9.37 3.58 -9.97
N ARG A 18 10.34 2.81 -10.47
CA ARG A 18 10.41 1.37 -10.24
C ARG A 18 10.70 1.02 -8.79
N GLU A 19 11.60 1.77 -8.15
CA GLU A 19 11.86 1.66 -6.71
C GLU A 19 10.61 2.00 -5.92
N ASN A 20 9.93 3.12 -6.20
CA ASN A 20 8.67 3.47 -5.54
C ASN A 20 7.59 2.38 -5.69
N ALA A 21 7.43 1.83 -6.90
CA ALA A 21 6.49 0.73 -7.14
C ALA A 21 6.82 -0.52 -6.31
N MET A 22 8.11 -0.88 -6.19
CA MET A 22 8.57 -1.99 -5.37
C MET A 22 8.27 -1.76 -3.88
N TRP A 23 8.47 -0.54 -3.39
CA TRP A 23 8.16 -0.19 -1.99
C TRP A 23 6.67 -0.31 -1.69
N TRP A 24 5.80 0.10 -2.62
CA TRP A 24 4.36 -0.10 -2.46
C TRP A 24 3.97 -1.58 -2.42
N ASP A 25 4.55 -2.40 -3.29
CA ASP A 25 4.30 -3.85 -3.31
C ASP A 25 4.79 -4.53 -2.03
N GLU A 26 5.98 -4.17 -1.53
CA GLU A 26 6.52 -4.67 -0.27
C GLU A 26 5.65 -4.27 0.93
N LEU A 27 5.21 -3.01 0.98
CA LEU A 27 4.33 -2.51 2.03
C LEU A 27 2.98 -3.24 2.00
N ARG A 28 2.42 -3.45 0.80
CA ARG A 28 1.20 -4.23 0.62
C ARG A 28 1.38 -5.67 1.11
N ALA A 29 2.41 -6.37 0.65
CA ALA A 29 2.69 -7.74 1.09
C ALA A 29 2.83 -7.83 2.62
N SER A 30 3.54 -6.88 3.23
CA SER A 30 3.72 -6.81 4.68
C SER A 30 2.40 -6.62 5.43
N LEU A 31 1.51 -5.76 4.93
CA LEU A 31 0.19 -5.55 5.53
C LEU A 31 -0.72 -6.78 5.44
N LEU A 32 -0.63 -7.55 4.36
CA LEU A 32 -1.35 -8.82 4.24
C LEU A 32 -0.90 -9.83 5.29
N VAL A 33 0.42 -9.95 5.49
CA VAL A 33 0.99 -10.82 6.54
C VAL A 33 0.54 -10.36 7.92
N ILE A 34 0.63 -9.06 8.23
CA ILE A 34 0.18 -8.51 9.52
C ILE A 34 -1.31 -8.78 9.75
N MET A 35 -2.17 -8.55 8.75
CA MET A 35 -3.60 -8.83 8.86
C MET A 35 -3.88 -10.31 9.08
N ALA A 36 -3.15 -11.20 8.41
CA ALA A 36 -3.29 -12.64 8.60
C ALA A 36 -2.92 -13.07 10.02
N SER A 37 -1.80 -12.56 10.53
CA SER A 37 -1.34 -12.80 11.91
C SER A 37 -2.36 -12.29 12.94
N LEU A 38 -2.83 -11.05 12.80
CA LEU A 38 -3.85 -10.47 13.69
C LEU A 38 -5.15 -11.29 13.70
N LYS A 39 -5.59 -11.77 12.54
CA LYS A 39 -6.77 -12.66 12.45
C LYS A 39 -6.53 -14.00 13.14
N ALA A 40 -5.33 -14.58 12.99
CA ALA A 40 -4.99 -15.84 13.62
C ALA A 40 -4.94 -15.72 15.16
N ASP A 41 -4.40 -14.61 15.66
CA ASP A 41 -4.33 -14.34 17.10
C ASP A 41 -5.71 -14.09 17.70
N LEU A 42 -6.55 -13.29 17.02
CA LEU A 42 -7.91 -13.02 17.47
C LEU A 42 -8.76 -14.30 17.59
N ARG A 43 -8.56 -15.28 16.71
CA ARG A 43 -9.29 -16.57 16.76
C ARG A 43 -8.99 -17.39 18.01
N LYS A 44 -7.85 -17.15 18.67
CA LYS A 44 -7.41 -17.87 19.88
C LYS A 44 -7.83 -17.16 21.17
N GLN A 45 -8.30 -15.92 21.08
CA GLN A 45 -8.61 -15.08 22.24
C GLN A 45 -10.09 -15.13 22.60
N ASP A 46 -10.42 -14.96 23.88
CA ASP A 46 -11.79 -14.79 24.33
C ASP A 46 -12.38 -13.48 23.77
N PRO A 47 -13.51 -13.51 23.04
CA PRO A 47 -14.16 -12.32 22.49
C PRO A 47 -14.49 -11.23 23.52
N ARG A 48 -14.64 -11.57 24.81
CA ARG A 48 -14.92 -10.61 25.88
C ARG A 48 -13.66 -10.02 26.50
N SER A 49 -12.50 -10.60 26.21
CA SER A 49 -11.23 -10.13 26.75
C SER A 49 -10.86 -8.74 26.21
N GLN A 50 -10.12 -8.00 27.02
CA GLN A 50 -9.57 -6.71 26.61
C GLN A 50 -8.58 -6.86 25.45
N GLN A 51 -7.77 -7.92 25.45
CA GLN A 51 -6.82 -8.25 24.39
C GLN A 51 -7.52 -8.45 23.03
N PHE A 52 -8.68 -9.10 23.01
CA PHE A 52 -9.47 -9.27 21.78
C PHE A 52 -9.95 -7.93 21.24
N LYS A 53 -10.42 -7.02 22.10
CA LYS A 53 -10.85 -5.68 21.68
C LYS A 53 -9.70 -4.88 21.09
N GLU A 54 -8.52 -4.95 21.70
CA GLU A 54 -7.31 -4.28 21.23
C GLU A 54 -6.84 -4.87 19.89
N GLY A 55 -6.76 -6.20 19.78
CA GLY A 55 -6.42 -6.88 18.53
C GLY A 55 -7.41 -6.58 17.40
N LEU A 56 -8.71 -6.49 17.72
CA LEU A 56 -9.75 -6.13 16.74
C LEU A 56 -9.58 -4.69 16.27
N ASN A 57 -9.22 -3.76 17.16
CA ASN A 57 -8.93 -2.38 16.80
C ASN A 57 -7.69 -2.28 15.91
N SER A 58 -6.63 -3.03 16.24
CA SER A 58 -5.43 -3.14 15.39
C SER A 58 -5.77 -3.68 14.00
N LEU A 59 -6.55 -4.76 13.91
CA LEU A 59 -6.99 -5.31 12.63
C LEU A 59 -7.80 -4.31 11.80
N LYS A 60 -8.68 -3.51 12.44
CA LYS A 60 -9.43 -2.44 11.75
C LYS A 60 -8.50 -1.38 11.20
N LYS A 61 -7.52 -0.92 11.99
CA LYS A 61 -6.52 0.08 11.55
C LYS A 61 -5.69 -0.45 10.38
N THR A 62 -5.18 -1.68 10.46
CA THR A 62 -4.41 -2.28 9.37
C THR A 62 -5.24 -2.43 8.09
N ARG A 63 -6.52 -2.76 8.21
CA ARG A 63 -7.44 -2.84 7.06
C ARG A 63 -7.70 -1.47 6.42
N LEU A 64 -7.82 -0.41 7.22
CA LEU A 64 -7.97 0.96 6.70
C LEU A 64 -6.70 1.37 5.95
N LEU A 65 -5.53 1.17 6.56
CA LEU A 65 -4.25 1.47 5.92
C LEU A 65 -4.07 0.70 4.60
N TRP A 66 -4.45 -0.58 4.57
CA TRP A 66 -4.46 -1.37 3.33
C TRP A 66 -5.37 -0.76 2.26
N LYS A 67 -6.55 -0.27 2.62
CA LYS A 67 -7.45 0.39 1.68
C LYS A 67 -6.81 1.67 1.13
N ASP A 68 -6.28 2.52 2.00
CA ASP A 68 -5.69 3.81 1.63
C ASP A 68 -4.50 3.62 0.68
N ILE A 69 -3.67 2.60 0.93
CA ILE A 69 -2.53 2.27 0.06
C ILE A 69 -2.98 1.75 -1.30
N ASN A 70 -4.02 0.91 -1.36
CA ASN A 70 -4.54 0.45 -2.65
C ASN A 70 -5.16 1.60 -3.45
N GLU A 71 -5.86 2.52 -2.78
CA GLU A 71 -6.42 3.69 -3.43
C GLU A 71 -5.30 4.62 -3.96
N ALA A 72 -4.26 4.87 -3.17
CA ALA A 72 -3.08 5.62 -3.61
C ALA A 72 -2.37 4.95 -4.79
N TYR A 73 -2.20 3.62 -4.75
CA TYR A 73 -1.61 2.84 -5.83
C TYR A 73 -2.43 2.93 -7.12
N GLU A 74 -3.76 2.90 -7.03
CA GLU A 74 -4.64 3.10 -8.18
C GLU A 74 -4.53 4.52 -8.76
N TRP A 75 -4.39 5.54 -7.91
CA TRP A 75 -4.17 6.92 -8.36
C TRP A 75 -2.78 7.12 -9.00
N GLU A 76 -1.75 6.42 -8.51
CA GLU A 76 -0.42 6.47 -9.13
C GLU A 76 -0.41 5.83 -10.53
N ASN A 77 -1.23 4.80 -10.74
CA ASN A 77 -1.43 4.16 -12.05
C ASN A 77 -2.56 4.80 -12.88
N TYR A 78 -3.11 5.94 -12.45
CA TYR A 78 -4.20 6.61 -13.14
C TYR A 78 -3.69 7.51 -14.26
N ASP A 79 -3.76 7.01 -15.50
CA ASP A 79 -3.33 7.74 -16.71
C ASP A 79 -4.31 8.84 -17.18
N GLY A 80 -5.28 9.26 -16.34
CA GLY A 80 -6.21 10.35 -16.65
C GLY A 80 -7.44 9.98 -17.49
N VAL A 81 -7.57 8.73 -17.97
CA VAL A 81 -8.58 8.36 -18.99
C VAL A 81 -9.86 7.75 -18.40
N ASP A 82 -9.89 7.31 -17.13
CA ASP A 82 -11.10 6.69 -16.56
C ASP A 82 -12.08 7.73 -15.98
N ALA A 83 -12.88 8.30 -16.89
CA ALA A 83 -13.94 9.28 -16.63
C ALA A 83 -15.03 8.82 -15.63
N ARG A 84 -14.98 7.58 -15.11
CA ARG A 84 -15.90 7.09 -14.07
C ARG A 84 -15.57 7.58 -12.67
N ARG A 85 -14.34 8.05 -12.41
CA ARG A 85 -13.91 8.56 -11.09
C ARG A 85 -14.09 10.07 -10.92
N VAL A 86 -14.34 10.82 -11.99
CA VAL A 86 -14.65 12.26 -11.94
C VAL A 86 -16.17 12.46 -11.93
N ARG A 87 -16.81 12.17 -10.81
CA ARG A 87 -18.09 12.83 -10.47
C ARG A 87 -17.88 13.55 -9.16
N VAL A 88 -17.62 14.86 -9.29
CA VAL A 88 -17.68 15.86 -8.21
C VAL A 88 -19.12 15.95 -7.72
#